data_AF-A0A822EIE1-F1
#
_entry.id   AF-A0A822EIE1-F1
#
_cell.length_a   1.000
_cell.length_b   1.000
_cell.length_c   1.000
_cell.angle_alpha   90.00
_cell.angle_beta   90.00
_cell.angle_gamma   90.00
#
_symmetry.space_group_name_H-M   'P 1'
#
loop_
_entity.id
_entity.type
_entity.pdbx_description
1 polymer ?
#
loop_
_entity_poly.entity_id
_entity_poly.type
_entity_poly.pdbx_seq_one_letter_code
_entity_poly.pdbx_strand_id
1 'polypeptide(L)'
;MTAYRKLPTLNLLQSDNSTLNANQWTLLSNLFHSYDESKLLLIAQQLMNENNLGKSMKSIDSTLPTQFFMKAYETTGDYFNSNNDLRRLSLDNCYTFLRNAAESINCLGTIFSWRRSQVYKCKHFVNACIDLYGQASVDMIEHILKYLDSDIVIIKLALSLFTFSNNITIFSSITTINSINTLDILHIQNTYAEVTWKYILYKYGFYQSIQRFMNLIQCLLVATNALYKAHDIEKHENDIELLVENIELELLLDDIEHIN
;
A
#
# COMPACT_ATOMS: atom_id res chain seq x y z
N MET A 1 20.39 7.57 -22.56
CA MET A 1 19.14 8.10 -23.15
C MET A 1 18.20 6.95 -23.50
N THR A 2 17.43 6.50 -22.52
CA THR A 2 16.45 5.41 -22.66
C THR A 2 15.12 6.00 -23.13
N ALA A 3 14.70 5.63 -24.34
CA ALA A 3 13.45 6.09 -24.93
C ALA A 3 12.26 5.49 -24.15
N TYR A 4 11.48 6.35 -23.49
CA TYR A 4 10.18 5.99 -22.93
C TYR A 4 9.27 5.47 -24.05
N ARG A 5 9.02 4.16 -24.07
CA ARG A 5 8.00 3.55 -24.92
C ARG A 5 6.63 4.05 -24.45
N LYS A 6 6.00 4.93 -25.24
CA LYS A 6 4.56 5.18 -25.13
C LYS A 6 3.82 3.87 -25.32
N LEU A 7 3.27 3.32 -24.23
CA LEU A 7 2.37 2.18 -24.30
C LEU A 7 1.10 2.59 -25.06
N PRO A 8 0.51 1.68 -25.86
CA PRO A 8 -0.71 1.98 -26.58
C PRO A 8 -1.84 2.19 -25.57
N THR A 9 -2.36 3.41 -25.50
CA THR A 9 -3.65 3.70 -24.88
C THR A 9 -4.70 2.91 -25.65
N LEU A 10 -5.15 1.79 -25.08
CA LEU A 10 -6.31 1.05 -25.60
C LEU A 10 -7.43 2.05 -25.84
N ASN A 11 -8.02 1.99 -27.03
CA ASN A 11 -9.03 2.90 -27.55
C ASN A 11 -10.39 2.67 -26.85
N LEU A 12 -10.41 2.67 -25.50
CA LEU A 12 -11.58 2.47 -24.65
C LEU A 12 -12.50 3.72 -24.66
N LEU A 13 -11.97 4.90 -24.95
CA LEU A 13 -12.69 6.18 -24.79
C LEU A 13 -13.89 6.40 -25.74
N GLN A 14 -14.05 5.62 -26.82
CA GLN A 14 -15.09 5.90 -27.83
C GLN A 14 -16.38 5.08 -27.65
N SER A 15 -16.37 4.04 -26.82
CA SER A 15 -17.54 3.18 -26.58
C SER A 15 -17.83 2.93 -25.10
N ASP A 16 -17.00 3.47 -24.22
CA ASP A 16 -17.04 3.17 -22.80
C ASP A 16 -17.85 4.27 -22.11
N ASN A 17 -18.95 3.90 -21.45
CA ASN A 17 -19.75 4.80 -20.60
C ASN A 17 -18.98 5.26 -19.34
N SER A 18 -17.65 5.27 -19.42
CA SER A 18 -16.74 5.67 -18.37
C SER A 18 -16.75 7.19 -18.23
N THR A 19 -16.88 7.65 -16.99
CA THR A 19 -16.73 9.07 -16.63
C THR A 19 -15.26 9.45 -16.40
N LEU A 20 -14.33 8.51 -16.57
CA LEU A 20 -12.89 8.73 -16.47
C LEU A 20 -12.34 9.34 -17.76
N ASN A 21 -11.58 10.43 -17.64
CA ASN A 21 -10.87 11.02 -18.77
C ASN A 21 -9.54 10.29 -19.07
N ALA A 22 -8.87 10.67 -20.17
CA ALA A 22 -7.62 10.02 -20.61
C ALA A 22 -6.49 10.08 -19.55
N ASN A 23 -6.39 11.19 -18.81
CA ASN A 23 -5.37 11.34 -17.76
C ASN A 23 -5.68 10.42 -16.58
N GLN A 24 -6.96 10.26 -16.21
CA GLN A 24 -7.40 9.37 -15.14
C GLN A 24 -7.16 7.89 -15.50
N TRP A 25 -7.38 7.50 -16.75
CA TRP A 25 -7.02 6.16 -17.23
C TRP A 25 -5.51 5.92 -17.22
N THR A 26 -4.73 6.93 -17.60
CA THR A 26 -3.27 6.86 -17.54
C THR A 26 -2.79 6.71 -16.10
N LEU A 27 -3.39 7.46 -15.16
CA LEU A 27 -3.11 7.32 -13.73
C LEU A 27 -3.40 5.91 -13.22
N LEU A 28 -4.58 5.35 -13.55
CA LEU A 28 -4.93 3.97 -13.18
C LEU A 28 -3.95 2.94 -13.74
N SER A 29 -3.52 3.12 -14.99
CA SER A 29 -2.53 2.25 -15.62
C SER A 29 -1.18 2.32 -14.91
N ASN A 30 -0.71 3.53 -14.58
CA ASN A 30 0.54 3.73 -13.85
C ASN A 30 0.47 3.09 -12.47
N LEU A 31 -0.62 3.37 -11.74
CA LEU A 31 -0.85 2.83 -10.40
C LEU A 31 -0.88 1.30 -10.38
N PHE A 32 -1.44 0.68 -11.42
CA PHE A 32 -1.44 -0.77 -11.55
C PHE A 32 -0.01 -1.35 -11.58
N HIS A 33 0.93 -0.62 -12.17
CA HIS A 33 2.35 -1.00 -12.24
C HIS A 33 3.17 -0.55 -11.04
N SER A 34 2.71 0.44 -10.26
CA SER A 34 3.46 0.92 -9.09
C SER A 34 3.45 -0.06 -7.92
N TYR A 35 2.41 -0.88 -7.75
CA TYR A 35 2.39 -1.91 -6.70
C TYR A 35 2.49 -3.30 -7.34
N ASP A 36 3.62 -3.98 -7.21
CA ASP A 36 3.79 -5.37 -7.69
C ASP A 36 3.72 -6.37 -6.51
N GLU A 37 2.54 -6.93 -6.30
CA GLU A 37 2.32 -7.91 -5.23
C GLU A 37 2.85 -9.32 -5.54
N SER A 38 3.37 -9.58 -6.74
CA SER A 38 3.62 -10.95 -7.24
C SER A 38 4.58 -11.75 -6.36
N LYS A 39 5.67 -11.12 -5.90
CA LYS A 39 6.68 -11.73 -5.03
C LYS A 39 6.09 -12.07 -3.65
N LEU A 40 5.25 -11.18 -3.10
CA LEU A 40 4.56 -11.42 -1.82
C LEU A 40 3.58 -12.59 -1.92
N LEU A 41 2.80 -12.62 -3.00
CA LEU A 41 1.86 -13.70 -3.27
C LEU A 41 2.56 -15.05 -3.49
N LEU A 42 3.75 -15.05 -4.08
CA LEU A 42 4.55 -16.27 -4.26
C LEU A 42 4.95 -16.88 -2.90
N ILE A 43 5.46 -16.08 -1.96
CA ILE A 43 5.83 -16.54 -0.62
C ILE A 43 4.58 -17.01 0.14
N ALA A 44 3.48 -16.27 0.04
CA ALA A 44 2.23 -16.66 0.67
C ALA A 44 1.67 -17.98 0.11
N GLN A 45 1.83 -18.22 -1.19
CA GLN A 45 1.46 -19.49 -1.82
C GLN A 45 2.33 -20.64 -1.31
N GLN A 46 3.63 -20.41 -1.11
CA GLN A 46 4.53 -21.41 -0.50
C GLN A 46 4.07 -21.77 0.92
N LEU A 47 3.78 -20.76 1.77
CA LEU A 47 3.22 -20.94 3.11
C LEU A 47 1.93 -21.78 3.09
N MET A 48 1.02 -21.49 2.16
CA MET A 48 -0.24 -22.23 2.01
C MET A 48 -0.01 -23.67 1.56
N ASN A 49 0.93 -23.90 0.65
CA ASN A 49 1.28 -25.24 0.19
C ASN A 49 1.88 -26.08 1.34
N GLU A 50 2.76 -25.51 2.16
CA GLU A 50 3.30 -26.20 3.33
C GLU A 50 2.21 -26.59 4.35
N ASN A 51 1.26 -25.68 4.59
CA ASN A 51 0.12 -25.91 5.47
C ASN A 51 -0.80 -27.03 4.95
N ASN A 52 -1.07 -27.05 3.64
CA ASN A 52 -1.96 -28.05 3.02
C ASN A 52 -1.34 -29.45 2.97
N LEU A 53 -0.02 -29.57 2.92
CA LEU A 53 0.68 -30.85 2.96
C LEU A 53 0.65 -31.51 4.34
N GLY A 54 0.05 -30.88 5.35
CA GLY A 54 -0.03 -31.41 6.71
C GLY A 54 1.35 -31.61 7.34
N LYS A 55 2.37 -30.89 6.84
CA LYS A 55 3.70 -30.88 7.41
C LYS A 55 3.56 -30.55 8.90
N SER A 56 4.18 -31.39 9.75
CA SER A 56 4.27 -31.13 11.18
C SER A 56 4.77 -29.71 11.41
N MET A 57 4.23 -29.01 12.42
CA MET A 57 4.63 -27.64 12.77
C MET A 57 6.14 -27.50 13.00
N LYS A 58 6.84 -28.60 13.33
CA LYS A 58 8.31 -28.64 13.47
C LYS A 58 9.09 -28.72 12.15
N SER A 59 8.40 -28.95 11.03
CA SER A 59 8.99 -29.16 9.69
C SER A 59 8.65 -28.05 8.68
N ILE A 60 7.79 -27.12 9.07
CA ILE A 60 7.56 -25.88 8.32
C ILE A 60 8.79 -25.00 8.55
N ASP A 61 9.30 -24.43 7.47
CA ASP A 61 10.41 -23.49 7.57
C ASP A 61 9.96 -22.25 8.35
N SER A 62 10.39 -22.14 9.61
CA SER A 62 10.04 -21.04 10.50
C SER A 62 10.50 -19.68 9.98
N THR A 63 11.31 -19.64 8.92
CA THR A 63 11.75 -18.40 8.28
C THR A 63 10.74 -17.85 7.29
N LEU A 64 9.79 -18.64 6.77
CA LEU A 64 8.83 -18.18 5.75
C LEU A 64 7.95 -17.00 6.19
N PRO A 65 7.38 -16.95 7.41
CA PRO A 65 6.66 -15.77 7.88
C PRO A 65 7.57 -14.52 7.91
N THR A 66 8.82 -14.66 8.36
CA THR A 66 9.79 -13.55 8.38
C THR A 66 10.12 -13.09 6.96
N GLN A 67 10.38 -14.01 6.03
CA GLN A 67 10.62 -13.68 4.62
C GLN A 67 9.41 -12.97 3.98
N PHE A 68 8.19 -13.36 4.35
CA PHE A 68 6.98 -12.70 3.91
C PHE A 68 6.94 -11.23 4.35
N PHE A 69 7.25 -10.93 5.62
CA PHE A 69 7.30 -9.56 6.12
C PHE A 69 8.44 -8.75 5.47
N MET A 70 9.65 -9.31 5.38
CA MET A 70 10.77 -8.64 4.68
C MET A 70 10.38 -8.25 3.25
N LYS A 71 9.76 -9.19 2.52
CA LYS A 71 9.29 -8.93 1.15
C LYS A 71 8.19 -7.85 1.11
N ALA A 72 7.42 -7.67 2.18
CA ALA A 72 6.39 -6.64 2.26
C ALA A 72 7.01 -5.25 2.40
N TYR A 73 8.06 -5.11 3.22
CA TYR A 73 8.86 -3.89 3.31
C TYR A 73 9.54 -3.57 1.97
N GLU A 74 10.16 -4.56 1.31
CA GLU A 74 10.74 -4.37 -0.02
C GLU A 74 9.71 -3.91 -1.06
N THR A 75 8.52 -4.53 -1.07
CA THR A 75 7.43 -4.15 -1.98
C THR A 75 6.94 -2.72 -1.70
N THR A 76 7.04 -2.26 -0.46
CA THR A 76 6.71 -0.88 -0.08
C THR A 76 7.72 0.11 -0.66
N GLY A 77 9.02 -0.20 -0.59
CA GLY A 77 10.07 0.58 -1.24
C GLY A 77 9.89 0.63 -2.77
N ASP A 78 9.65 -0.54 -3.39
CA ASP A 78 9.37 -0.64 -4.83
C ASP A 78 8.17 0.26 -5.24
N TYR A 79 7.12 0.32 -4.42
CA TYR A 79 5.98 1.22 -4.65
C TYR A 79 6.35 2.69 -4.56
N PHE A 80 7.14 3.06 -3.56
CA PHE A 80 7.59 4.43 -3.40
C PHE A 80 8.34 4.92 -4.63
N ASN A 81 9.28 4.11 -5.11
CA ASN A 81 10.14 4.44 -6.25
C ASN A 81 9.41 4.48 -7.59
N SER A 82 8.34 3.70 -7.73
CA SER A 82 7.56 3.61 -8.96
C SER A 82 6.31 4.50 -8.98
N ASN A 83 5.97 5.17 -7.88
CA ASN A 83 4.85 6.09 -7.82
C ASN A 83 5.28 7.51 -8.22
N ASN A 84 4.85 7.94 -9.40
CA ASN A 84 5.21 9.25 -9.95
C ASN A 84 4.74 10.43 -9.10
N ASP A 85 3.64 10.32 -8.36
CA ASP A 85 3.12 11.42 -7.55
C ASP A 85 3.99 11.61 -6.29
N LEU A 86 4.46 10.51 -5.68
CA LEU A 86 5.43 10.57 -4.58
C LEU A 86 6.76 11.17 -5.05
N ARG A 87 7.29 10.71 -6.18
CA ARG A 87 8.56 11.20 -6.77
C ARG A 87 8.50 12.65 -7.27
N ARG A 88 7.31 13.24 -7.37
CA ARG A 88 7.10 14.64 -7.79
C ARG A 88 7.05 15.62 -6.63
N LEU A 89 6.89 15.14 -5.41
CA LEU A 89 6.94 16.00 -4.23
C LEU A 89 8.36 16.57 -4.08
N SER A 90 8.47 17.78 -3.52
CA SER A 90 9.77 18.29 -3.08
C SER A 90 10.37 17.34 -2.03
N LEU A 91 11.70 17.28 -1.93
CA LEU A 91 12.38 16.44 -0.94
C LEU A 91 11.85 16.65 0.48
N ASP A 92 11.67 17.91 0.90
CA ASP A 92 11.12 18.23 2.23
C ASP A 92 9.73 17.65 2.46
N ASN A 93 8.85 17.73 1.45
CA ASN A 93 7.53 17.11 1.52
C ASN A 93 7.67 15.59 1.50
N CYS A 94 8.51 15.05 0.63
CA CYS A 94 8.78 13.62 0.49
C CYS A 94 9.19 13.02 1.83
N TYR A 95 10.20 13.57 2.51
CA TYR A 95 10.65 13.13 3.84
C TYR A 95 9.54 13.20 4.90
N THR A 96 8.77 14.29 4.90
CA THR A 96 7.68 14.48 5.87
C THR A 96 6.57 13.42 5.71
N PHE A 97 6.30 13.00 4.48
CA PHE A 97 5.28 11.99 4.19
C PHE A 97 5.82 10.58 4.17
N LEU A 98 7.13 10.39 3.96
CA LEU A 98 7.75 9.11 3.67
C LEU A 98 7.45 8.06 4.74
N ARG A 99 7.62 8.40 6.02
CA ARG A 99 7.31 7.47 7.12
C ARG A 99 5.85 7.03 7.11
N ASN A 100 4.92 7.99 7.10
CA ASN A 100 3.48 7.70 7.12
C ASN A 100 3.01 6.96 5.87
N ALA A 101 3.59 7.31 4.71
CA ALA A 101 3.37 6.64 3.45
C ALA A 101 3.84 5.18 3.53
N ALA A 102 5.08 4.95 3.95
CA ALA A 102 5.66 3.63 4.10
C ALA A 102 4.82 2.75 5.04
N GLU A 103 4.42 3.27 6.20
CA GLU A 103 3.53 2.56 7.13
C GLU A 103 2.17 2.23 6.50
N SER A 104 1.54 3.20 5.84
CA SER A 104 0.23 3.03 5.20
C SER A 104 0.26 2.00 4.08
N ILE A 105 1.28 2.08 3.21
CA ILE A 105 1.48 1.16 2.09
C ILE A 105 1.80 -0.24 2.62
N ASN A 106 2.71 -0.35 3.58
CA ASN A 106 3.10 -1.63 4.16
C ASN A 106 1.91 -2.30 4.83
N CYS A 107 1.18 -1.58 5.69
CA CYS A 107 0.03 -2.11 6.41
C CYS A 107 -1.05 -2.61 5.45
N LEU A 108 -1.58 -1.74 4.59
CA LEU A 108 -2.71 -2.10 3.73
C LEU A 108 -2.29 -3.08 2.62
N GLY A 109 -1.06 -2.97 2.11
CA GLY A 109 -0.51 -3.86 1.08
C GLY A 109 -0.26 -5.28 1.61
N THR A 110 0.26 -5.39 2.84
CA THR A 110 0.44 -6.66 3.52
C THR A 110 -0.90 -7.35 3.78
N ILE A 111 -1.88 -6.61 4.31
CA ILE A 111 -3.23 -7.13 4.58
C ILE A 111 -3.93 -7.56 3.29
N PHE A 112 -3.76 -6.81 2.21
CA PHE A 112 -4.24 -7.21 0.90
C PHE A 112 -3.66 -8.54 0.46
N SER A 113 -2.34 -8.68 0.56
CA SER A 113 -1.67 -9.92 0.19
C SER A 113 -2.09 -11.08 1.09
N TRP A 114 -2.34 -10.84 2.38
CA TRP A 114 -2.93 -11.84 3.28
C TRP A 114 -4.28 -12.32 2.78
N ARG A 115 -5.18 -11.39 2.44
CA ARG A 115 -6.52 -11.73 1.96
C ARG A 115 -6.46 -12.51 0.66
N ARG A 116 -5.68 -12.02 -0.30
CA ARG A 116 -5.57 -12.56 -1.66
C ARG A 116 -5.05 -14.00 -1.64
N SER A 117 -4.01 -14.25 -0.86
CA SER A 117 -3.39 -15.57 -0.71
C SER A 117 -4.13 -16.50 0.26
N GLN A 118 -5.03 -15.93 1.07
CA GLN A 118 -5.68 -16.61 2.19
C GLN A 118 -4.70 -17.13 3.26
N VAL A 119 -3.50 -16.56 3.35
CA VAL A 119 -2.47 -16.98 4.32
C VAL A 119 -2.93 -16.79 5.78
N TYR A 120 -3.93 -15.92 6.02
CA TYR A 120 -4.59 -15.79 7.33
C TYR A 120 -5.32 -17.07 7.79
N LYS A 121 -5.55 -18.04 6.89
CA LYS A 121 -6.08 -19.37 7.24
C LYS A 121 -4.98 -20.34 7.68
N CYS A 122 -3.71 -20.02 7.44
CA CYS A 122 -2.57 -20.80 7.89
C CYS A 122 -2.29 -20.49 9.37
N LYS A 123 -2.63 -21.42 10.26
CA LYS A 123 -2.45 -21.25 11.71
C LYS A 123 -1.00 -20.97 12.09
N HIS A 124 -0.05 -21.58 11.40
CA HIS A 124 1.37 -21.35 11.67
C HIS A 124 1.77 -19.90 11.38
N PHE A 125 1.32 -19.37 10.25
CA PHE A 125 1.55 -17.99 9.88
C PHE A 125 0.87 -17.03 10.87
N VAL A 126 -0.38 -17.28 11.25
CA VAL A 126 -1.09 -16.47 12.25
C VAL A 126 -0.36 -16.49 13.61
N ASN A 127 0.08 -17.66 14.08
CA ASN A 127 0.84 -17.77 15.32
C ASN A 127 2.15 -16.98 15.26
N ALA A 128 2.89 -17.05 14.14
CA ALA A 128 4.08 -16.24 13.95
C ALA A 128 3.77 -14.73 13.98
N CYS A 129 2.61 -14.31 13.47
CA CYS A 129 2.17 -12.91 13.57
C CYS A 129 1.84 -12.52 15.01
N ILE A 130 1.21 -13.41 15.78
CA ILE A 130 0.95 -13.19 17.22
C ILE A 130 2.26 -13.06 17.98
N ASP A 131 3.25 -13.91 17.69
CA ASP A 131 4.56 -13.88 18.36
C ASP A 131 5.33 -12.60 18.03
N LEU A 132 5.20 -12.08 16.80
CA LEU A 132 5.92 -10.88 16.34
C LEU A 132 5.24 -9.56 16.72
N TYR A 133 3.91 -9.50 16.61
CA TYR A 133 3.14 -8.25 16.71
C TYR A 133 2.05 -8.28 17.79
N GLY A 134 1.86 -9.42 18.47
CA GLY A 134 0.84 -9.58 19.51
C GLY A 134 -0.57 -9.89 18.96
N GLN A 135 -1.40 -10.47 19.83
CA GLN A 135 -2.77 -10.85 19.50
C GLN A 135 -3.63 -9.66 19.07
N ALA A 136 -3.48 -8.50 19.73
CA ALA A 136 -4.28 -7.31 19.44
C ALA A 136 -4.09 -6.83 17.98
N SER A 137 -2.88 -6.93 17.44
CA SER A 137 -2.56 -6.56 16.05
C SER A 137 -3.23 -7.53 15.06
N VAL A 138 -3.18 -8.83 15.36
CA VAL A 138 -3.85 -9.85 14.54
C VAL A 138 -5.37 -9.66 14.54
N ASP A 139 -5.98 -9.39 15.69
CA ASP A 139 -7.42 -9.11 15.81
C ASP A 139 -7.84 -7.88 14.96
N MET A 140 -6.99 -6.86 14.93
CA MET A 140 -7.21 -5.67 14.10
C MET A 140 -7.09 -5.98 12.62
N ILE A 141 -6.10 -6.77 12.22
CA ILE A 141 -5.96 -7.21 10.82
C ILE A 141 -7.18 -8.01 10.39
N GLU A 142 -7.66 -8.95 11.21
CA GLU A 142 -8.91 -9.67 10.96
C GLU A 142 -10.12 -8.75 10.82
N HIS A 143 -10.14 -7.65 11.57
CA HIS A 143 -11.18 -6.63 11.46
C HIS A 143 -11.08 -5.86 10.12
N ILE A 144 -9.88 -5.46 9.69
CA ILE A 144 -9.64 -4.79 8.39
C ILE A 144 -10.05 -5.72 7.23
N LEU A 145 -9.71 -7.01 7.34
CA LEU A 145 -10.04 -8.02 6.34
C LEU A 145 -11.54 -8.14 6.07
N LYS A 146 -12.44 -7.67 6.94
CA LYS A 146 -13.90 -7.68 6.71
C LYS A 146 -14.34 -6.61 5.71
N TYR A 147 -13.62 -5.50 5.64
CA TYR A 147 -13.98 -4.34 4.80
C TYR A 147 -13.20 -4.26 3.50
N LEU A 148 -12.07 -4.95 3.42
CA LEU A 148 -11.22 -4.91 2.23
C LEU A 148 -11.99 -5.32 0.96
N ASP A 149 -11.79 -4.60 -0.14
CA ASP A 149 -12.40 -4.95 -1.42
C ASP A 149 -11.71 -6.19 -2.02
N SER A 150 -12.39 -6.90 -2.92
CA SER A 150 -11.79 -7.99 -3.70
C SER A 150 -11.16 -7.52 -5.01
N ASP A 151 -11.52 -6.32 -5.46
CA ASP A 151 -11.02 -5.69 -6.68
C ASP A 151 -9.65 -5.05 -6.44
N ILE A 152 -8.63 -5.56 -7.12
CA ILE A 152 -7.26 -5.09 -7.00
C ILE A 152 -7.10 -3.61 -7.36
N VAL A 153 -7.89 -3.10 -8.32
CA VAL A 153 -7.77 -1.69 -8.71
C VAL A 153 -8.27 -0.78 -7.59
N ILE A 154 -9.37 -1.16 -6.92
CA ILE A 154 -9.89 -0.42 -5.75
C ILE A 154 -8.85 -0.45 -4.62
N ILE A 155 -8.17 -1.56 -4.41
CA ILE A 155 -7.16 -1.70 -3.36
C ILE A 155 -5.93 -0.83 -3.65
N LYS A 156 -5.43 -0.81 -4.89
CA LYS A 156 -4.31 0.08 -5.26
C LYS A 156 -4.71 1.56 -5.14
N LEU A 157 -5.93 1.91 -5.51
CA LEU A 157 -6.48 3.25 -5.27
C LEU A 157 -6.58 3.57 -3.77
N ALA A 158 -6.99 2.60 -2.95
CA ALA A 158 -7.01 2.72 -1.50
C ALA A 158 -5.61 2.97 -0.94
N LEU A 159 -4.59 2.25 -1.42
CA LEU A 159 -3.19 2.46 -1.03
C LEU A 159 -2.76 3.90 -1.30
N SER A 160 -3.04 4.43 -2.51
CA SER A 160 -2.71 5.83 -2.82
C SER A 160 -3.48 6.82 -1.94
N LEU A 161 -4.79 6.63 -1.76
CA LEU A 161 -5.60 7.46 -0.87
C LEU A 161 -5.07 7.45 0.56
N PHE A 162 -4.64 6.29 1.05
CA PHE A 162 -4.13 6.12 2.40
C PHE A 162 -2.76 6.77 2.56
N THR A 163 -1.86 6.52 1.61
CA THR A 163 -0.52 7.12 1.53
C THR A 163 -0.56 8.64 1.62
N PHE A 164 -1.44 9.27 0.84
CA PHE A 164 -1.51 10.71 0.77
C PHE A 164 -2.40 11.34 1.83
N SER A 165 -3.08 10.58 2.70
CA SER A 165 -4.02 11.14 3.68
C SER A 165 -3.32 11.88 4.83
N ASN A 166 -3.55 13.19 4.91
CA ASN A 166 -2.99 14.06 5.96
C ASN A 166 -3.46 13.71 7.38
N ASN A 167 -4.54 12.91 7.53
CA ASN A 167 -5.07 12.54 8.85
C ASN A 167 -4.23 11.45 9.55
N ILE A 168 -3.28 10.85 8.85
CA ILE A 168 -2.42 9.78 9.37
C ILE A 168 -1.02 10.31 9.61
N THR A 169 -0.74 11.59 9.33
CA THR A 169 0.55 12.19 9.64
C THR A 169 0.72 12.20 11.15
N ILE A 170 1.29 11.13 11.69
CA ILE A 170 1.70 11.05 13.08
C ILE A 170 2.95 11.91 13.11
N PHE A 171 2.74 13.19 13.41
CA PHE A 171 3.81 14.15 13.51
C PHE A 171 4.76 13.66 14.59
N SER A 172 5.93 13.16 14.19
CA SER A 172 7.04 13.07 15.11
C SER A 172 7.25 14.49 15.66
N SER A 173 7.57 14.61 16.94
CA SER A 173 7.72 15.90 17.64
C SER A 173 8.81 16.82 17.06
N ILE A 174 9.46 16.39 15.97
CA ILE A 174 10.63 16.99 15.34
C ILE A 174 10.25 17.76 14.05
N THR A 175 9.13 17.44 13.37
CA THR A 175 8.81 18.05 12.08
C THR A 175 8.01 19.35 12.26
N THR A 176 8.63 20.47 11.90
CA THR A 176 7.94 21.77 11.88
C THR A 176 6.98 21.83 10.69
N ILE A 177 5.67 21.90 10.98
CA ILE A 177 4.55 21.89 10.01
C ILE A 177 4.62 23.03 8.97
N ASN A 178 5.45 24.05 9.20
CA ASN A 178 5.41 25.32 8.49
C ASN A 178 5.98 25.33 7.06
N SER A 179 6.59 24.25 6.57
CA SER A 179 7.19 24.19 5.21
C SER A 179 6.48 23.29 4.21
N ILE A 180 5.44 22.55 4.62
CA ILE A 180 4.80 21.57 3.74
C ILE A 180 3.95 22.26 2.68
N ASN A 181 4.19 21.98 1.38
CA ASN A 181 3.29 22.43 0.31
C ASN A 181 1.99 21.62 0.31
N THR A 182 1.09 21.96 1.23
CA THR A 182 -0.20 21.28 1.42
C THR A 182 -1.08 21.29 0.16
N LEU A 183 -0.89 22.25 -0.75
CA LEU A 183 -1.70 22.36 -1.96
C LEU A 183 -1.45 21.21 -2.95
N ASP A 184 -0.19 20.81 -3.17
CA ASP A 184 0.14 19.72 -4.08
C ASP A 184 -0.40 18.38 -3.56
N ILE A 185 -0.25 18.15 -2.25
CA ILE A 185 -0.77 16.94 -1.58
C ILE A 185 -2.29 16.91 -1.63
N LEU A 186 -2.97 18.02 -1.33
CA LEU A 186 -4.43 18.13 -1.45
C LEU A 186 -4.88 17.88 -2.90
N HIS A 187 -4.13 18.36 -3.89
CA HIS A 187 -4.43 18.11 -5.30
C HIS A 187 -4.32 16.61 -5.64
N ILE A 188 -3.25 15.94 -5.19
CA ILE A 188 -3.05 14.50 -5.37
C ILE A 188 -4.17 13.70 -4.68
N GLN A 189 -4.47 14.00 -3.41
CA GLN A 189 -5.56 13.37 -2.66
C GLN A 189 -6.90 13.49 -3.40
N ASN A 190 -7.26 14.71 -3.84
CA ASN A 190 -8.50 14.96 -4.56
C ASN A 190 -8.55 14.19 -5.88
N THR A 191 -7.43 14.12 -6.59
CA THR A 191 -7.31 13.34 -7.83
C THR A 191 -7.57 11.86 -7.58
N TYR A 192 -6.93 11.25 -6.59
CA TYR A 192 -7.16 9.84 -6.23
C TYR A 192 -8.59 9.60 -5.74
N ALA A 193 -9.18 10.52 -4.98
CA ALA A 193 -10.56 10.40 -4.50
C ALA A 193 -11.57 10.44 -5.65
N GLU A 194 -11.39 11.38 -6.58
CA GLU A 194 -12.24 11.50 -7.77
C GLU A 194 -12.11 10.27 -8.67
N VAL A 195 -10.88 9.82 -8.94
CA VAL A 195 -10.61 8.63 -9.77
C VAL A 195 -11.19 7.38 -9.12
N THR A 196 -11.07 7.24 -7.81
CA THR A 196 -11.66 6.12 -7.05
C THR A 196 -13.17 6.10 -7.22
N TRP A 197 -13.83 7.23 -6.95
CA TRP A 197 -15.29 7.33 -7.08
C TRP A 197 -15.75 7.00 -8.51
N LYS A 198 -15.13 7.62 -9.52
CA LYS A 198 -15.48 7.41 -10.93
C LYS A 198 -15.24 5.96 -11.37
N TYR A 199 -14.13 5.35 -10.96
CA TYR A 199 -13.82 3.96 -11.27
C TYR A 199 -14.88 3.00 -10.70
N ILE A 200 -15.23 3.18 -9.42
CA ILE A 200 -16.23 2.32 -8.78
C ILE A 200 -17.60 2.53 -9.46
N LEU A 201 -17.99 3.79 -9.71
CA LEU A 201 -19.23 4.13 -10.40
C LEU A 201 -19.33 3.49 -11.79
N TYR A 202 -18.25 3.59 -12.55
CA TYR A 202 -18.12 2.99 -13.87
C TYR A 202 -18.28 1.46 -13.83
N LYS A 203 -17.60 0.79 -12.90
CA LYS A 203 -17.53 -0.68 -12.88
C LYS A 203 -18.74 -1.36 -12.23
N TYR A 204 -19.35 -0.73 -11.23
CA TYR A 204 -20.35 -1.37 -10.38
C TYR A 204 -21.73 -0.70 -10.41
N GLY A 205 -21.85 0.50 -11.00
CA GLY A 205 -23.08 1.28 -11.01
C GLY A 205 -23.39 1.92 -9.64
N PHE A 206 -24.37 2.82 -9.61
CA PHE A 206 -24.56 3.76 -8.49
C PHE A 206 -24.71 3.10 -7.11
N TYR A 207 -25.65 2.16 -6.96
CA TYR A 207 -25.96 1.56 -5.65
C TYR A 207 -24.76 0.80 -5.05
N GLN A 208 -24.15 -0.10 -5.84
CA GLN A 208 -22.99 -0.87 -5.38
C GLN A 208 -21.78 0.03 -5.12
N SER A 209 -21.68 1.16 -5.84
CA SER A 209 -20.58 2.10 -5.66
C SER A 209 -20.62 2.79 -4.31
N ILE A 210 -21.81 3.18 -3.84
CA ILE A 210 -21.98 3.73 -2.48
C ILE A 210 -21.53 2.70 -1.45
N GLN A 211 -21.99 1.45 -1.56
CA GLN A 211 -21.64 0.41 -0.60
C GLN A 211 -20.12 0.14 -0.58
N ARG A 212 -19.50 0.00 -1.75
CA ARG A 212 -18.05 -0.25 -1.86
C ARG A 212 -17.23 0.93 -1.36
N PHE A 213 -17.64 2.16 -1.67
CA PHE A 213 -16.95 3.36 -1.19
C PHE A 213 -17.06 3.51 0.34
N MET A 214 -18.22 3.20 0.93
CA MET A 214 -18.38 3.16 2.39
C MET A 214 -17.51 2.10 3.05
N ASN A 215 -17.44 0.89 2.46
CA ASN A 215 -16.54 -0.16 2.93
C ASN A 215 -15.07 0.25 2.82
N LEU A 216 -14.69 0.96 1.74
CA LEU A 216 -13.35 1.50 1.57
C LEU A 216 -13.01 2.47 2.70
N ILE A 217 -13.89 3.43 3.00
CA ILE A 217 -13.70 4.38 4.11
C ILE A 217 -13.56 3.63 5.44
N GLN A 218 -14.42 2.66 5.71
CA GLN A 218 -14.33 1.84 6.93
C GLN A 218 -13.01 1.07 7.00
N CYS A 219 -12.56 0.50 5.88
CA CYS A 219 -11.26 -0.17 5.78
C CYS A 219 -10.12 0.77 6.16
N LEU A 220 -10.09 1.99 5.60
CA LEU A 220 -9.06 2.99 5.89
C LEU A 220 -9.10 3.46 7.35
N LEU A 221 -10.29 3.70 7.92
CA LEU A 221 -10.44 4.10 9.33
C LEU A 221 -9.93 3.03 10.30
N VAL A 222 -10.26 1.77 10.05
CA VAL A 222 -9.77 0.65 10.89
C VAL A 222 -8.27 0.48 10.70
N ALA A 223 -7.75 0.63 9.48
CA ALA A 223 -6.32 0.59 9.21
C ALA A 223 -5.57 1.71 9.94
N THR A 224 -6.10 2.94 10.01
CA THR A 224 -5.52 4.03 10.81
C THR A 224 -5.41 3.65 12.29
N ASN A 225 -6.45 3.04 12.85
CA ASN A 225 -6.42 2.59 14.24
C ASN A 225 -5.39 1.46 14.46
N ALA A 226 -5.23 0.57 13.48
CA ALA A 226 -4.21 -0.48 13.54
C ALA A 226 -2.79 0.10 13.49
N LEU A 227 -2.53 1.09 12.63
CA LEU A 227 -1.25 1.80 12.56
C LEU A 227 -0.92 2.48 13.90
N TYR A 228 -1.88 3.18 14.50
CA TYR A 228 -1.68 3.83 15.79
C TYR A 228 -1.24 2.84 16.88
N LYS A 229 -1.77 1.62 16.89
CA LYS A 229 -1.34 0.58 17.84
C LYS A 229 -0.04 -0.10 17.44
N ALA A 230 0.27 -0.18 16.14
CA ALA A 230 1.52 -0.76 15.65
C ALA A 230 2.73 0.08 16.06
N HIS A 231 2.56 1.38 16.34
CA HIS A 231 3.61 2.25 16.89
C HIS A 231 4.08 1.84 18.29
N ASP A 232 3.25 1.14 19.06
CA ASP A 232 3.67 0.60 20.37
C ASP A 232 4.53 -0.67 20.23
N ILE A 233 4.82 -1.13 19.00
CA ILE A 233 5.57 -2.35 18.71
C ILE A 233 6.97 -1.98 18.20
N GLU A 234 7.96 -2.05 19.10
CA GLU A 234 9.37 -1.69 18.84
C GLU A 234 9.93 -2.33 17.55
N LYS A 235 9.64 -3.61 17.30
CA LYS A 235 10.08 -4.29 16.07
C LYS A 235 9.53 -3.62 14.80
N HIS A 236 8.23 -3.29 14.80
CA HIS A 236 7.60 -2.67 13.65
C HIS A 236 8.20 -1.29 13.37
N GLU A 237 8.40 -0.51 14.42
CA GLU A 237 9.03 0.80 14.35
C GLU A 237 10.44 0.72 13.73
N ASN A 238 11.30 -0.17 14.25
CA ASN A 238 12.65 -0.37 13.71
C ASN A 238 12.64 -0.78 12.23
N ASP A 239 11.75 -1.70 11.83
CA ASP A 239 11.66 -2.17 10.44
C ASP A 239 11.17 -1.04 9.50
N ILE A 240 10.26 -0.18 9.97
CA ILE A 240 9.81 1.01 9.22
C ILE A 240 10.91 2.07 9.13
N GLU A 241 11.64 2.34 10.21
CA GLU A 241 12.74 3.30 10.20
C GLU A 241 13.84 2.89 9.22
N LEU A 242 14.24 1.62 9.23
CA LEU A 242 15.21 1.11 8.27
C LEU A 242 14.70 1.19 6.82
N LEU A 243 13.41 0.93 6.59
CA LEU A 243 12.81 1.11 5.26
C LEU A 243 12.86 2.58 4.82
N VAL A 244 12.49 3.50 5.72
CA VAL A 244 12.53 4.94 5.47
C VAL A 244 13.95 5.37 5.13
N GLU A 245 14.94 5.06 5.97
CA GLU A 245 16.36 5.39 5.74
C GLU A 245 16.87 4.90 4.38
N ASN A 246 16.50 3.69 3.97
CA ASN A 246 16.87 3.14 2.66
C ASN A 246 16.26 3.95 1.51
N ILE A 247 14.98 4.30 1.61
CA ILE A 247 14.30 5.12 0.58
C ILE A 247 14.90 6.54 0.54
N GLU A 248 15.21 7.13 1.70
CA GLU A 248 15.86 8.44 1.78
C GLU A 248 17.23 8.44 1.10
N LEU A 249 18.03 7.41 1.36
CA LEU A 249 19.34 7.25 0.74
C LEU A 249 19.24 7.12 -0.79
N GLU A 250 18.29 6.34 -1.29
CA GLU A 250 18.06 6.19 -2.73
C GLU A 250 17.66 7.53 -3.39
N LEU A 251 16.77 8.30 -2.75
CA LEU A 251 16.38 9.62 -3.24
C LEU A 251 17.58 10.60 -3.32
N LEU A 252 18.43 10.61 -2.29
CA LEU A 252 19.63 11.45 -2.26
C LEU A 252 20.62 11.07 -3.37
N LEU A 253 20.78 9.78 -3.67
CA LEU A 253 21.66 9.31 -4.74
C LEU A 253 21.14 9.71 -6.11
N ASP A 254 19.83 9.58 -6.34
CA ASP A 254 19.19 9.97 -7.60
C ASP A 254 19.38 11.48 -7.91
N ASP A 255 19.29 12.33 -6.88
CA ASP A 255 19.50 13.77 -7.04
C ASP A 255 20.96 14.12 -7.40
N ILE A 256 21.94 13.40 -6.84
CA ILE A 256 23.36 13.60 -7.16
C ILE A 256 23.64 13.20 -8.61
N GLU A 257 23.02 12.12 -9.10
CA GLU A 257 23.18 11.68 -10.50
C GLU A 257 22.59 12.69 -11.50
N HIS A 258 21.55 13.45 -11.11
CA HIS A 258 20.96 14.47 -11.98
C HIS A 258 21.74 15.79 -12.06
N ILE A 259 22.68 16.03 -11.14
CA ILE A 259 23.54 17.23 -11.12
C ILE A 259 24.78 17.07 -12.01
N ASN A 260 25.19 15.83 -12.31
CA ASN A 260 26.39 15.51 -13.10
C ASN A 260 26.08 15.24 -14.59
#